data_AF-A0A834RPS1-F1
#
_entry.id   AF-A0A834RPS1-F1
#
_cell.length_a   1.000
_cell.length_b   1.000
_cell.length_c   1.000
_cell.angle_alpha   90.00
_cell.angle_beta   90.00
_cell.angle_gamma   90.00
#
_symmetry.space_group_name_H-M   'P 1'
#
loop_
_entity.id
_entity.type
_entity.pdbx_description
1 polymer ?
#
loop_
_entity_poly.entity_id
_entity_poly.type
_entity_poly.pdbx_seq_one_letter_code
_entity_poly.pdbx_strand_id
1 'polypeptide(L)'
;MRLLDATTLEFRTFTDDQFPPYVILSHTWGDEEVTYQEMRFLQQFDALPDNLKHNTALIAAMEAAAGLKVSLRSSEIVKHRSGYRKIVKTAK
;
A
#
# COMPACT_ATOMS: atom_id res chain seq x y z
N MET A 1 15.80 -3.90 -6.76
CA MET A 1 14.37 -4.33 -6.82
C MET A 1 13.57 -3.83 -5.61
N ARG A 2 12.24 -3.85 -5.66
CA ARG A 2 11.36 -3.59 -4.51
C ARG A 2 10.63 -4.88 -4.15
N LEU A 3 10.74 -5.32 -2.89
CA LEU A 3 10.02 -6.47 -2.35
C LEU A 3 9.03 -6.00 -1.28
N LEU A 4 7.93 -6.74 -1.14
CA LEU A 4 6.96 -6.54 -0.06
C LEU A 4 7.33 -7.46 1.10
N ASP A 5 7.49 -6.90 2.29
CA ASP A 5 7.62 -7.68 3.52
C ASP A 5 6.27 -8.33 3.85
N ALA A 6 6.20 -9.65 3.91
CA ALA A 6 4.94 -10.36 4.16
C ALA A 6 4.38 -10.14 5.58
N THR A 7 5.23 -9.81 6.55
CA THR A 7 4.80 -9.60 7.94
C THR A 7 4.29 -8.18 8.15
N THR A 8 5.02 -7.19 7.62
CA THR A 8 4.70 -5.77 7.84
C THR A 8 3.89 -5.14 6.71
N LEU A 9 3.85 -5.79 5.54
CA LEU A 9 3.29 -5.26 4.29
C LEU A 9 3.96 -3.95 3.87
N GLU A 10 5.21 -3.73 4.28
CA GLU A 10 6.02 -2.58 3.88
C GLU A 10 6.91 -2.91 2.68
N PHE A 11 7.06 -1.97 1.75
CA PHE A 11 8.01 -2.13 0.66
C PHE A 11 9.43 -1.84 1.12
N ARG A 12 10.33 -2.80 0.86
CA ARG A 12 11.77 -2.66 1.05
C ARG A 12 12.47 -2.64 -0.30
N THR A 13 13.45 -1.76 -0.42
CA THR A 13 14.28 -1.63 -1.63
C THR A 13 15.60 -2.34 -1.41
N PHE A 14 15.99 -3.16 -2.38
CA PHE A 14 17.23 -3.90 -2.37
C PHE A 14 18.03 -3.57 -3.63
N THR A 15 19.36 -3.45 -3.50
CA THR A 15 20.31 -3.28 -4.60
C THR A 15 20.81 -4.64 -5.10
N ASP A 16 21.39 -4.68 -6.30
CA ASP A 16 21.55 -5.89 -7.13
C ASP A 16 22.32 -7.06 -6.49
N ASP A 17 23.13 -6.81 -5.46
CA ASP A 17 23.98 -7.83 -4.84
C ASP A 17 23.47 -8.34 -3.48
N GLN A 18 22.32 -7.87 -2.99
CA GLN A 18 21.83 -8.18 -1.63
C GLN A 18 20.32 -8.46 -1.59
N PHE A 19 19.87 -9.56 -2.21
CA PHE A 19 18.48 -10.00 -2.12
C PHE A 19 18.31 -11.12 -1.08
N PRO A 20 17.36 -10.99 -0.14
CA PRO A 20 16.97 -12.13 0.69
C PRO A 20 16.24 -13.17 -0.18
N PRO A 21 16.11 -14.44 0.27
CA PRO A 21 15.17 -15.37 -0.35
C PRO A 21 13.77 -14.74 -0.44
N TYR A 22 13.16 -14.80 -1.61
CA TYR A 22 11.84 -14.23 -1.87
C TYR A 22 10.99 -15.17 -2.71
N VAL A 23 9.67 -14.96 -2.65
CA VAL A 23 8.69 -15.69 -3.45
C VAL A 23 8.01 -14.69 -4.38
N ILE A 24 7.78 -15.10 -5.63
CA ILE A 24 6.96 -14.37 -6.58
C ILE A 24 5.55 -14.93 -6.51
N LEU A 25 4.59 -14.06 -6.22
CA LEU A 25 3.17 -14.37 -6.27
C LEU A 25 2.61 -13.73 -7.54
N SER A 26 1.96 -14.54 -8.38
CA SER A 26 1.38 -14.09 -9.64
C SER A 26 -0.11 -14.39 -9.63
N HIS A 27 -0.93 -13.38 -9.91
CA HIS A 27 -2.37 -13.50 -10.13
C HIS A 27 -2.77 -12.65 -11.34
N THR A 28 -3.91 -12.97 -11.93
CA THR A 28 -4.46 -12.14 -13.02
C THR A 28 -4.88 -10.78 -12.47
N TRP A 29 -4.33 -9.73 -13.05
CA TRP A 29 -4.67 -8.35 -12.68
C TRP A 29 -6.07 -7.99 -13.15
N GLY A 30 -6.79 -7.19 -12.36
CA GLY A 30 -8.12 -6.68 -12.69
C GLY A 30 -8.37 -5.31 -12.05
N ASP A 31 -9.54 -4.75 -12.29
CA ASP A 31 -9.86 -3.36 -11.88
C ASP A 31 -9.89 -3.17 -10.35
N GLU A 32 -10.04 -4.27 -9.61
CA GLU A 32 -10.08 -4.32 -8.15
C GLU A 32 -8.70 -4.49 -7.50
N GLU A 33 -7.61 -4.40 -8.28
CA GLU A 33 -6.24 -4.51 -7.77
C GLU A 33 -5.74 -3.18 -7.18
N VAL A 34 -4.66 -3.27 -6.41
CA VAL A 34 -4.02 -2.09 -5.78
C VAL A 34 -2.70 -1.77 -6.46
N THR A 35 -2.48 -0.48 -6.70
CA THR A 35 -1.22 0.01 -7.26
C THR A 35 -0.15 0.11 -6.18
N TYR A 36 1.11 0.26 -6.61
CA TYR A 36 2.21 0.56 -5.70
C TYR A 36 1.96 1.85 -4.90
N GLN A 37 1.48 2.90 -5.57
CA GLN A 37 1.21 4.21 -4.96
C GLN A 37 0.16 4.14 -3.86
N GLU A 38 -0.91 3.38 -4.09
CA GLU A 38 -1.98 3.17 -3.10
C GLU A 38 -1.48 2.40 -1.87
N MET A 39 -0.64 1.38 -2.07
CA MET A 39 0.01 0.67 -0.98
C MET A 39 0.99 1.58 -0.19
N ARG A 40 1.73 2.45 -0.88
CA ARG A 40 2.58 3.47 -0.23
C ARG A 40 1.77 4.48 0.56
N PHE A 41 0.61 4.88 0.04
CA PHE A 41 -0.33 5.72 0.76
C PHE A 41 -0.79 5.06 2.06
N LEU A 42 -1.16 3.77 2.03
CA LEU A 42 -1.53 3.05 3.26
C LEU A 42 -0.41 3.02 4.29
N GLN A 43 0.82 2.70 3.88
CA GLN A 43 2.00 2.68 4.75
C GLN A 43 2.26 4.05 5.38
N GLN A 44 2.19 5.12 4.60
CA GLN A 44 2.36 6.49 5.10
C GLN A 44 1.23 6.91 6.02
N PHE A 45 -0.03 6.60 5.67
CA PHE A 45 -1.20 6.93 6.46
C PHE A 45 -1.19 6.22 7.82
N ASP A 46 -0.84 4.94 7.85
CA ASP A 46 -0.79 4.14 9.08
C ASP A 46 0.36 4.62 9.99
N ALA A 47 1.47 5.12 9.42
CA ALA A 47 2.60 5.70 10.15
C ALA A 47 2.35 7.13 10.68
N LEU A 48 1.26 7.80 10.28
CA LEU A 48 0.96 9.15 10.77
C LEU A 48 0.57 9.12 12.27
N PRO A 49 1.04 10.10 13.06
CA PRO A 49 0.44 10.43 14.35
C PRO A 49 -1.06 10.75 14.23
N ASP A 50 -1.83 10.42 15.26
CA ASP A 50 -3.30 10.52 15.21
C ASP A 50 -3.81 11.94 14.94
N ASN A 51 -3.14 12.97 15.45
CA ASN A 51 -3.49 14.36 15.14
C ASN A 51 -3.36 14.69 13.63
N LEU A 52 -2.40 14.07 12.93
CA LEU A 52 -2.19 14.29 11.50
C LEU A 52 -3.15 13.47 10.63
N LYS A 53 -3.65 12.33 11.11
CA LYS A 53 -4.69 11.55 10.40
C LYS A 53 -6.00 12.34 10.20
N HIS A 54 -6.28 13.31 11.08
CA HIS A 54 -7.45 14.18 11.00
C HIS A 54 -7.20 15.47 10.20
N ASN A 55 -5.96 15.73 9.77
CA ASN A 55 -5.65 16.91 8.98
C ASN A 55 -6.12 16.69 7.52
N THR A 56 -7.29 17.21 7.21
CA THR A 56 -7.94 17.06 5.91
C THR A 56 -7.07 17.50 4.73
N ALA A 57 -6.34 18.61 4.87
CA ALA A 57 -5.50 19.13 3.80
C ALA A 57 -4.31 18.19 3.52
N LEU A 58 -3.68 17.67 4.58
CA LEU A 58 -2.61 16.69 4.47
C LEU A 58 -3.12 15.39 3.82
N ILE A 59 -4.24 14.85 4.30
CA ILE A 59 -4.79 13.59 3.75
C ILE A 59 -5.19 13.76 2.29
N ALA A 60 -5.86 14.85 1.92
CA ALA A 60 -6.23 15.12 0.53
C ALA A 60 -4.99 15.23 -0.38
N ALA A 61 -3.91 15.86 0.09
CA ALA A 61 -2.66 15.93 -0.66
C ALA A 61 -2.01 14.55 -0.84
N MET A 62 -2.03 13.71 0.21
CA MET A 62 -1.53 12.33 0.14
C MET A 62 -2.36 11.46 -0.82
N GLU A 63 -3.69 11.58 -0.78
CA GLU A 63 -4.61 10.89 -1.70
C GLU A 63 -4.31 11.29 -3.15
N ALA A 64 -4.20 12.59 -3.43
CA ALA A 64 -3.87 13.10 -4.76
C ALA A 64 -2.50 12.60 -5.26
N ALA A 65 -1.47 12.61 -4.39
CA ALA A 65 -0.14 12.11 -4.72
C ALA A 65 -0.13 10.60 -5.03
N ALA A 66 -1.08 9.86 -4.47
CA ALA A 66 -1.27 8.43 -4.73
C ALA A 66 -2.16 8.13 -5.95
N GLY A 67 -2.68 9.15 -6.64
CA GLY A 67 -3.63 8.98 -7.73
C GLY A 67 -5.03 8.54 -7.26
N LEU A 68 -5.32 8.65 -5.97
CA LEU A 68 -6.61 8.32 -5.39
C LEU A 68 -7.59 9.49 -5.58
N LYS A 69 -8.87 9.16 -5.77
CA LYS A 69 -9.93 10.17 -5.69
C LYS A 69 -10.00 10.69 -4.26
N VAL A 70 -9.82 12.00 -4.10
CA VAL A 70 -9.89 12.66 -2.78
C VAL A 70 -11.24 12.36 -2.13
N SER A 71 -11.21 11.65 -1.01
CA SER A 71 -12.41 11.17 -0.30
C SER A 71 -12.25 11.17 1.22
N LEU A 72 -11.02 11.33 1.73
CA LEU A 72 -10.62 11.19 3.13
C LEU A 72 -10.88 9.79 3.74
N ARG A 73 -11.42 8.87 2.94
CA ARG A 73 -11.69 7.47 3.29
C ARG A 73 -10.88 6.51 2.43
N SER A 74 -9.91 7.02 1.66
CA SER A 74 -9.21 6.19 0.70
C SER A 74 -8.43 5.06 1.37
N SER A 75 -8.02 5.21 2.62
CA SER A 75 -7.34 4.13 3.37
C SER A 75 -8.27 2.92 3.59
N GLU A 76 -9.51 3.18 4.00
CA GLU A 76 -10.55 2.15 4.14
C GLU A 76 -10.92 1.55 2.77
N ILE A 77 -11.15 2.40 1.77
CA ILE A 77 -11.53 1.98 0.42
C ILE A 77 -10.48 1.04 -0.18
N VAL A 78 -9.20 1.42 -0.13
CA VAL A 78 -8.09 0.60 -0.66
C VAL A 78 -7.99 -0.72 0.11
N LYS A 79 -8.14 -0.72 1.44
CA LYS A 79 -8.10 -1.94 2.27
C LYS A 79 -9.25 -2.92 1.96
N HIS A 80 -10.38 -2.45 1.44
CA HIS A 80 -11.52 -3.29 1.05
C HIS A 80 -11.43 -3.89 -0.36
N ARG A 81 -10.58 -3.34 -1.24
CA ARG A 81 -10.42 -3.85 -2.61
C ARG A 81 -9.94 -5.30 -2.62
N SER A 82 -10.35 -6.05 -3.64
CA SER A 82 -10.04 -7.48 -3.70
C SER A 82 -8.53 -7.75 -3.80
N GLY A 83 -7.78 -6.91 -4.52
CA GLY A 83 -6.34 -7.05 -4.65
C GLY A 83 -5.59 -6.92 -3.34
N TYR A 84 -5.92 -5.91 -2.53
CA TYR A 84 -5.33 -5.76 -1.20
C TYR A 84 -5.61 -6.99 -0.33
N ARG A 85 -6.85 -7.47 -0.31
CA ARG A 85 -7.24 -8.64 0.48
C ARG A 85 -6.50 -9.91 0.04
N LYS A 86 -6.24 -10.09 -1.27
CA LYS A 86 -5.43 -11.19 -1.78
C LYS A 86 -4.01 -11.11 -1.24
N ILE A 87 -3.36 -9.95 -1.34
CA ILE A 87 -2.01 -9.72 -0.81
C ILE A 87 -1.93 -10.07 0.68
N VAL A 88 -2.85 -9.53 1.49
CA VAL A 88 -2.90 -9.80 2.94
C VAL A 88 -3.13 -11.29 3.24
N LYS A 89 -3.99 -11.96 2.47
CA LYS A 89 -4.29 -13.38 2.66
C LYS A 89 -3.10 -14.26 2.32
N THR A 90 -2.31 -13.92 1.30
CA THR A 90 -1.15 -14.72 0.90
C THR A 90 0.09 -14.45 1.76
N ALA A 91 0.15 -13.29 2.41
CA ALA A 91 1.24 -12.93 3.30
C ALA A 91 1.14 -13.60 4.70
N LYS A 92 -0.01 -14.21 5.03
CA LYS A 92 -0.28 -14.97 6.26
C LYS A 92 -0.28 -16.46 6.00
#